data_AF-A0AAE2MJ85-F1
#
_entry.id   AF-A0AAE2MJ85-F1
#
_cell.length_a   1.000
_cell.length_b   1.000
_cell.length_c   1.000
_cell.angle_alpha   90.00
_cell.angle_beta   90.00
_cell.angle_gamma   90.00
#
_symmetry.space_group_name_H-M   'P 1'
#
loop_
_entity.id
_entity.type
_entity.pdbx_description
1 polymer ?
#
loop_
_entity_poly.entity_id
_entity_poly.type
_entity_poly.pdbx_seq_one_letter_code
_entity_poly.pdbx_strand_id
1 'polypeptide(L)'
;MAKGPVSTSSDDELPFPTQEPIAADERSFFGKQPQKPFVPNARTALPASLAGQEHYHGHRERLRDRFRELGDTALADYEILELLLFRLIPRRDTKPIAKALIERFGSLSGVFGAPAALLTEVKGVGEAVALDLKLISTVAHRTLKSELRSKQVLSSWSSVIQYCHAAMAHETREQFRILS
;
A
#
# COMPACT_ATOMS: atom_id res chain seq x y z
N MET A 1 29.01 -34.79 34.94
CA MET A 1 27.92 -33.92 35.42
C MET A 1 26.64 -34.37 34.73
N ALA A 2 25.73 -34.96 35.50
CA ALA A 2 24.46 -35.51 35.04
C ALA A 2 23.38 -34.42 35.03
N LYS A 3 22.46 -34.46 34.07
CA LYS A 3 21.15 -33.80 34.17
C LYS A 3 20.06 -34.84 33.89
N GLY A 4 19.29 -35.12 34.92
CA GLY A 4 18.08 -35.95 34.87
C GLY A 4 16.90 -35.23 34.24
N PRO A 5 15.76 -35.94 34.04
CA PRO A 5 14.62 -35.47 33.27
C PRO A 5 13.67 -34.63 34.12
N VAL A 6 12.95 -33.70 33.47
CA VAL A 6 11.79 -33.02 34.05
C VAL A 6 10.56 -33.41 33.26
N SER A 7 9.66 -34.10 33.94
CA SER A 7 8.29 -34.40 33.55
C SER A 7 7.35 -33.51 34.37
N THR A 8 6.34 -32.92 33.73
CA THR A 8 5.02 -32.48 34.25
C THR A 8 4.40 -31.61 33.16
N SER A 9 3.11 -31.61 32.84
CA SER A 9 1.95 -32.45 33.12
C SER A 9 0.86 -31.77 32.28
N SER A 10 0.32 -32.47 31.29
CA SER A 10 -0.96 -32.13 30.68
C SER A 10 -2.06 -32.28 31.73
N ASP A 11 -3.08 -31.42 31.68
CA ASP A 11 -4.49 -31.69 31.99
C ASP A 11 -5.16 -30.41 32.51
N ASP A 12 -6.07 -29.85 31.71
CA ASP A 12 -7.17 -29.00 32.18
C ASP A 12 -8.32 -29.12 31.17
N GLU A 13 -9.04 -30.25 31.26
CA GLU A 13 -10.38 -30.42 30.71
C GLU A 13 -11.38 -29.72 31.65
N LEU A 14 -12.21 -28.83 31.12
CA LEU A 14 -13.42 -28.36 31.80
C LEU A 14 -14.67 -28.90 31.08
N PRO A 15 -15.67 -29.45 31.80
CA PRO A 15 -16.73 -30.27 31.23
C PRO A 15 -17.89 -29.43 30.65
N PHE A 16 -18.40 -29.84 29.50
CA PHE A 16 -19.69 -29.40 28.96
C PHE A 16 -20.84 -30.07 29.75
N PRO A 17 -21.88 -29.33 30.20
CA PRO A 17 -23.04 -29.97 30.79
C PRO A 17 -24.01 -30.48 29.71
N THR A 18 -24.40 -31.74 29.93
CA THR A 18 -25.25 -32.65 29.17
C THR A 18 -26.65 -32.09 28.84
N GLN A 19 -27.13 -32.38 27.63
CA GLN A 19 -28.53 -32.20 27.22
C GLN A 19 -29.44 -33.21 27.92
N GLU A 20 -30.50 -32.74 28.59
CA GLU A 20 -31.62 -33.57 29.04
C GLU A 20 -32.77 -33.57 28.00
N PRO A 21 -33.57 -34.66 27.93
CA PRO A 21 -34.50 -34.90 26.83
C PRO A 21 -35.86 -34.26 27.09
N ILE A 22 -36.36 -33.48 26.13
CA ILE A 22 -37.72 -32.93 26.19
C ILE A 22 -38.68 -33.97 25.60
N ALA A 23 -39.32 -34.75 26.47
CA ALA A 23 -40.50 -35.53 26.17
C ALA A 23 -41.72 -34.80 26.75
N ALA A 24 -42.66 -34.38 25.88
CA ALA A 24 -44.11 -34.44 26.08
C ALA A 24 -44.82 -33.58 25.02
N ASP A 25 -45.58 -34.27 24.16
CA ASP A 25 -46.64 -33.76 23.31
C ASP A 25 -47.82 -33.32 24.18
N GLU A 26 -48.22 -32.05 24.13
CA GLU A 26 -49.60 -31.65 24.43
C GLU A 26 -50.04 -30.51 23.51
N ARG A 27 -50.59 -30.90 22.36
CA ARG A 27 -51.53 -30.08 21.59
C ARG A 27 -52.71 -29.69 22.47
N SER A 28 -52.72 -28.46 22.96
CA SER A 28 -53.92 -27.64 23.16
C SER A 28 -53.50 -26.29 23.70
N PHE A 29 -53.74 -25.21 22.96
CA PHE A 29 -54.33 -23.97 23.48
C PHE A 29 -54.48 -22.99 22.32
N PHE A 30 -55.57 -23.17 21.60
CA PHE A 30 -56.03 -22.29 20.53
C PHE A 30 -56.49 -20.96 21.16
N GLY A 31 -55.67 -19.92 21.07
CA GLY A 31 -56.03 -18.55 21.42
C GLY A 31 -55.71 -17.63 20.25
N LYS A 32 -56.73 -17.25 19.46
CA LYS A 32 -56.61 -16.28 18.37
C LYS A 32 -56.15 -14.93 18.95
N GLN A 33 -54.95 -14.48 18.57
CA GLN A 33 -54.46 -13.14 18.88
C GLN A 33 -54.77 -12.21 17.68
N PRO A 34 -55.43 -11.05 17.86
CA PRO A 34 -55.69 -10.14 16.76
C PRO A 34 -54.38 -9.46 16.33
N GLN A 35 -54.05 -9.56 15.03
CA GLN A 35 -52.89 -8.88 14.45
C GLN A 35 -53.09 -7.36 14.45
N LYS A 36 -52.10 -6.64 14.97
CA LYS A 36 -52.03 -5.18 14.95
C LYS A 36 -51.75 -4.70 13.51
N PRO A 37 -52.43 -3.66 13.00
CA PRO A 37 -52.20 -3.19 11.63
C PRO A 37 -50.78 -2.61 11.46
N PHE A 38 -50.12 -3.03 10.39
CA PHE A 38 -48.82 -2.52 9.94
C PHE A 38 -49.00 -1.11 9.36
N VAL A 39 -48.42 -0.11 10.03
CA VAL A 39 -48.27 1.26 9.49
C VAL A 39 -46.90 1.37 8.82
N PRO A 40 -46.81 1.58 7.49
CA PRO A 40 -45.54 1.82 6.84
C PRO A 40 -45.07 3.23 7.21
N ASN A 41 -44.02 3.30 8.03
CA ASN A 41 -43.39 4.56 8.38
C ASN A 41 -42.59 5.04 7.17
N ALA A 42 -43.14 6.01 6.43
CA ALA A 42 -42.48 6.69 5.33
C ALA A 42 -41.31 7.51 5.90
N ARG A 43 -40.16 6.87 6.09
CA ARG A 43 -38.88 7.56 6.23
C ARG A 43 -38.48 8.06 4.85
N THR A 44 -38.81 9.32 4.60
CA THR A 44 -38.26 10.14 3.53
C THR A 44 -36.75 9.90 3.45
N ALA A 45 -36.31 9.20 2.40
CA ALA A 45 -34.90 9.05 2.11
C ALA A 45 -34.34 10.43 1.79
N LEU A 46 -33.51 10.96 2.69
CA LEU A 46 -32.67 12.12 2.42
C LEU A 46 -31.74 11.78 1.24
N PRO A 47 -31.51 12.69 0.29
CA PRO A 47 -30.70 12.40 -0.88
C PRO A 47 -29.24 12.15 -0.47
N ALA A 48 -28.75 10.94 -0.73
CA ALA A 48 -27.39 10.47 -0.47
C ALA A 48 -26.31 11.11 -1.38
N SER A 49 -26.41 12.41 -1.67
CA SER A 49 -25.51 13.09 -2.62
C SER A 49 -24.58 14.16 -2.02
N LEU A 50 -24.60 14.37 -0.69
CA LEU A 50 -23.70 15.33 -0.03
C LEU A 50 -22.62 14.68 0.86
N ALA A 51 -22.73 13.40 1.20
CA ALA A 51 -21.80 12.72 2.12
C ALA A 51 -20.44 12.36 1.51
N GLY A 52 -20.31 12.38 0.18
CA GLY A 52 -19.06 11.98 -0.52
C GLY A 52 -18.01 13.10 -0.61
N GLN A 53 -18.40 14.36 -0.51
CA GLN A 53 -17.48 15.49 -0.69
C GLN A 53 -16.77 15.86 0.62
N GLU A 54 -17.45 15.79 1.76
CA GLU A 54 -16.87 16.21 3.05
C GLU A 54 -15.83 15.24 3.62
N HIS A 55 -16.03 13.93 3.41
CA HIS A 55 -15.18 12.91 4.03
C HIS A 55 -13.75 12.87 3.47
N TYR A 56 -13.58 13.27 2.22
CA TYR A 56 -12.27 13.24 1.54
C TYR A 56 -11.37 14.43 1.91
N HIS A 57 -11.93 15.61 2.18
CA HIS A 57 -11.14 16.76 2.65
C HIS A 57 -10.47 16.46 4.00
N GLY A 58 -11.20 15.86 4.95
CA GLY A 58 -10.62 15.40 6.22
C GLY A 58 -9.58 14.29 6.03
N HIS A 59 -9.75 13.41 5.03
CA HIS A 59 -8.75 12.38 4.71
C HIS A 59 -7.44 13.01 4.20
N ARG A 60 -7.51 14.03 3.34
CA ARG A 60 -6.33 14.73 2.82
C ARG A 60 -5.48 15.32 3.94
N GLU A 61 -6.12 15.98 4.91
CA GLU A 61 -5.42 16.63 6.02
C GLU A 61 -4.78 15.60 6.94
N ARG A 62 -5.54 14.59 7.38
CA ARG A 62 -5.02 13.49 8.22
C ARG A 62 -3.83 12.77 7.59
N LEU A 63 -3.84 12.55 6.28
CA LEU A 63 -2.73 11.88 5.59
C LEU A 63 -1.47 12.77 5.55
N ARG A 64 -1.64 14.09 5.39
CA ARG A 64 -0.53 15.05 5.42
C ARG A 64 0.06 15.20 6.80
N ASP A 65 -0.78 15.19 7.84
CA ASP A 65 -0.34 15.26 9.23
C ASP A 65 0.44 14.00 9.60
N ARG A 66 -0.05 12.82 9.23
CA ARG A 66 0.67 11.56 9.42
C ARG A 66 2.04 11.56 8.75
N PHE A 67 2.12 12.02 7.49
CA PHE A 67 3.41 12.15 6.79
C PHE A 67 4.35 13.13 7.49
N ARG A 68 3.82 14.24 8.02
CA ARG A 68 4.63 15.25 8.74
C ARG A 68 5.15 14.72 10.07
N GLU A 69 4.37 13.94 10.79
CA GLU A 69 4.72 13.42 12.12
C GLU A 69 5.63 12.19 12.05
N LEU A 70 5.37 11.27 11.12
CA LEU A 70 6.00 9.95 11.11
C LEU A 70 6.88 9.69 9.86
N GLY A 71 6.89 10.61 8.89
CA GLY A 71 7.72 10.51 7.69
C GLY A 71 7.26 9.45 6.69
N ASP A 72 8.21 8.94 5.90
CA ASP A 72 8.00 7.97 4.81
C ASP A 72 7.69 6.55 5.31
N THR A 73 8.26 6.15 6.44
CA THR A 73 8.10 4.79 6.99
C THR A 73 6.69 4.46 7.49
N ALA A 74 5.83 5.47 7.66
CA ALA A 74 4.49 5.31 8.21
C ALA A 74 3.37 5.20 7.17
N LEU A 75 3.70 5.29 5.88
CA LEU A 75 2.73 5.25 4.79
C LEU A 75 2.98 4.08 3.86
N ALA A 76 1.90 3.45 3.41
CA ALA A 76 1.99 2.52 2.30
C ALA A 76 2.33 3.25 0.99
N ASP A 77 2.92 2.53 0.04
CA ASP A 77 3.27 3.05 -1.29
C ASP A 77 2.13 3.83 -1.98
N TYR A 78 0.91 3.29 -1.92
CA TYR A 78 -0.25 3.94 -2.52
C TYR A 78 -0.67 5.21 -1.75
N GLU A 79 -0.42 5.31 -0.44
CA GLU A 79 -0.70 6.51 0.37
C GLU A 79 0.31 7.62 0.05
N ILE A 80 1.58 7.28 -0.17
CA ILE A 80 2.60 8.22 -0.66
C ILE A 80 2.20 8.76 -2.04
N LEU A 81 1.78 7.87 -2.94
CA LEU A 81 1.28 8.26 -4.26
C LEU A 81 0.01 9.11 -4.16
N GLU A 82 -0.89 8.78 -3.24
CA GLU A 82 -2.11 9.55 -3.00
C GLU A 82 -1.81 10.99 -2.56
N LEU A 83 -0.85 11.18 -1.65
CA LEU A 83 -0.38 12.50 -1.21
C LEU A 83 0.15 13.33 -2.37
N LEU A 84 0.92 12.71 -3.27
CA LEU A 84 1.42 13.38 -4.45
C LEU A 84 0.25 13.80 -5.37
N LEU A 85 -0.68 12.88 -5.62
CA LEU A 85 -1.84 13.12 -6.47
C LEU A 85 -2.78 14.20 -5.91
N PHE A 86 -2.83 14.44 -4.60
CA PHE A 86 -3.60 15.57 -4.05
C PHE A 86 -3.19 16.92 -4.64
N ARG A 87 -1.89 17.07 -4.97
CA ARG A 87 -1.34 18.30 -5.55
C ARG A 87 -1.64 18.40 -7.04
N LEU A 88 -1.62 17.26 -7.73
CA LEU A 88 -1.86 17.19 -9.18
C LEU A 88 -3.36 17.22 -9.52
N ILE A 89 -4.23 16.74 -8.62
CA ILE A 89 -5.67 16.60 -8.83
C ILE A 89 -6.43 17.17 -7.60
N PRO A 90 -6.64 18.50 -7.52
CA PRO A 90 -7.12 19.16 -6.31
C PRO A 90 -8.60 18.91 -5.95
N ARG A 91 -9.45 18.51 -6.90
CA ARG A 91 -10.93 18.46 -6.73
C ARG A 91 -11.54 17.08 -6.93
N ARG A 92 -10.77 16.00 -6.75
CA ARG A 92 -11.26 14.62 -6.90
C ARG A 92 -10.67 13.73 -5.81
N ASP A 93 -11.36 12.63 -5.51
CA ASP A 93 -10.79 11.55 -4.71
C ASP A 93 -9.66 10.85 -5.48
N THR A 94 -8.46 10.89 -4.93
CA THR A 94 -7.24 10.35 -5.54
C THR A 94 -6.86 8.99 -4.97
N LYS A 95 -7.52 8.52 -3.90
CA LYS A 95 -7.26 7.20 -3.32
C LYS A 95 -7.51 6.07 -4.31
N PRO A 96 -8.63 6.04 -5.08
CA PRO A 96 -8.85 5.00 -6.07
C PRO A 96 -7.82 5.07 -7.21
N ILE A 97 -7.38 6.27 -7.57
CA ILE A 97 -6.38 6.50 -8.64
C ILE A 97 -5.03 5.94 -8.20
N ALA A 98 -4.59 6.26 -6.98
CA ALA A 98 -3.33 5.76 -6.43
C ALA A 98 -3.31 4.23 -6.35
N LYS A 99 -4.41 3.63 -5.87
CA LYS A 99 -4.55 2.17 -5.84
C LYS A 99 -4.52 1.55 -7.23
N ALA A 100 -5.26 2.11 -8.20
CA ALA A 100 -5.28 1.61 -9.57
C ALA A 100 -3.91 1.71 -10.26
N LEU A 101 -3.14 2.76 -9.97
CA LEU A 101 -1.76 2.90 -10.46
C LEU A 101 -0.85 1.82 -9.87
N ILE A 102 -0.88 1.61 -8.56
CA ILE A 102 -0.07 0.56 -7.91
C ILE A 102 -0.50 -0.84 -8.36
N GLU A 103 -1.79 -1.10 -8.49
CA GLU A 103 -2.31 -2.39 -8.96
C GLU A 103 -1.85 -2.69 -10.40
N ARG A 104 -1.89 -1.68 -11.28
CA ARG A 104 -1.50 -1.83 -12.68
C ARG A 104 0.01 -1.97 -12.88
N PHE A 105 0.81 -1.21 -12.13
CA PHE A 105 2.26 -1.11 -12.35
C PHE A 105 3.09 -1.82 -11.26
N GLY A 106 2.45 -2.43 -10.27
CA GLY A 106 3.01 -3.29 -9.23
C GLY A 106 3.70 -2.57 -8.06
N SER A 107 4.30 -1.39 -8.29
CA SER A 107 5.04 -0.65 -7.26
C SER A 107 5.13 0.85 -7.59
N LEU A 108 5.55 1.67 -6.62
CA LEU A 108 5.89 3.08 -6.88
C LEU A 108 6.90 3.25 -8.02
N SER A 109 7.97 2.43 -8.01
CA SER A 109 8.97 2.42 -9.08
C SER A 109 8.35 2.08 -10.44
N GLY A 110 7.44 1.09 -10.47
CA GLY A 110 6.68 0.75 -11.67
C GLY A 110 5.84 1.91 -12.20
N VAL A 111 5.16 2.65 -11.32
CA VAL A 111 4.37 3.84 -11.70
C VAL A 111 5.27 4.93 -12.31
N PHE A 112 6.38 5.28 -11.65
CA PHE A 112 7.30 6.31 -12.15
C PHE A 112 8.05 5.86 -13.41
N GLY A 113 8.31 4.56 -13.55
CA GLY A 113 8.95 3.95 -14.72
C GLY A 113 8.04 3.85 -15.95
N ALA A 114 6.72 3.78 -15.76
CA ALA A 114 5.76 3.58 -16.85
C ALA A 114 5.85 4.66 -17.94
N PRO A 115 5.62 4.31 -19.22
CA PRO A 115 5.39 5.29 -20.29
C PRO A 115 4.16 6.16 -20.02
N ALA A 116 4.22 7.44 -20.41
CA ALA A 116 3.11 8.38 -20.22
C ALA A 116 1.80 7.89 -20.83
N ALA A 117 1.85 7.25 -22.02
CA ALA A 117 0.69 6.69 -22.68
C ALA A 117 -0.04 5.62 -21.83
N LEU A 118 0.71 4.75 -21.13
CA LEU A 118 0.12 3.74 -20.26
C LEU A 118 -0.45 4.34 -18.97
N LEU A 119 0.15 5.43 -18.48
CA LEU A 119 -0.38 6.16 -17.32
C LEU A 119 -1.74 6.78 -17.64
N THR A 120 -1.90 7.38 -18.83
CA THR A 120 -3.15 8.04 -19.24
C THR A 120 -4.32 7.08 -19.46
N GLU A 121 -4.06 5.78 -19.62
CA GLU A 121 -5.11 4.77 -19.69
C GLU A 121 -5.75 4.51 -18.30
N VAL A 122 -5.11 4.92 -17.20
CA VAL A 122 -5.72 4.80 -15.86
C VAL A 122 -6.76 5.89 -15.66
N LYS A 123 -8.01 5.48 -15.39
CA LYS A 123 -9.12 6.40 -15.19
C LYS A 123 -8.80 7.44 -14.10
N GLY A 124 -8.82 8.71 -14.48
CA GLY A 124 -8.52 9.83 -13.58
C GLY A 124 -7.10 10.39 -13.75
N VAL A 125 -6.24 9.74 -14.53
CA VAL A 125 -4.92 10.26 -14.93
C VAL A 125 -5.04 10.90 -16.31
N GLY A 126 -4.99 12.23 -16.35
CA GLY A 126 -4.90 12.98 -17.61
C GLY A 126 -3.46 13.17 -18.06
N GLU A 127 -3.28 13.74 -19.26
CA GLU A 127 -1.94 14.02 -19.83
C GLU A 127 -1.07 14.88 -18.90
N ALA A 128 -1.64 15.90 -18.27
CA ALA A 128 -0.91 16.75 -17.31
C ALA A 128 -0.39 15.96 -16.11
N VAL A 129 -1.23 15.09 -15.51
CA VAL A 129 -0.83 14.25 -14.38
C VAL A 129 0.24 13.25 -14.80
N ALA A 130 0.09 12.64 -15.97
CA ALA A 130 1.10 11.73 -16.51
C ALA A 130 2.44 12.44 -16.73
N LEU A 131 2.43 13.65 -17.30
CA LEU A 131 3.61 14.48 -17.49
C LEU A 131 4.28 14.81 -16.15
N ASP A 132 3.52 15.22 -15.15
CA ASP A 132 4.05 15.55 -13.82
C ASP A 132 4.69 14.34 -13.13
N LEU A 133 4.08 13.16 -13.24
CA LEU A 133 4.68 11.91 -12.76
C LEU A 133 6.00 11.60 -13.48
N LYS A 134 6.08 11.82 -14.80
CA LYS A 134 7.33 11.66 -15.55
C LYS A 134 8.37 12.72 -15.20
N LEU A 135 7.95 13.94 -14.91
CA LEU A 135 8.82 15.02 -14.45
C LEU A 135 9.48 14.64 -13.11
N ILE A 136 8.68 14.15 -12.16
CA ILE A 136 9.18 13.70 -10.85
C ILE A 136 10.16 12.53 -11.02
N SER A 137 9.84 11.55 -11.86
CA SER A 137 10.77 10.46 -12.20
C SER A 137 12.08 11.00 -12.78
N THR A 138 12.01 11.98 -13.67
CA THR A 138 13.18 12.62 -14.29
C THR A 138 14.03 13.35 -13.25
N VAL A 139 13.42 14.05 -12.30
CA VAL A 139 14.11 14.70 -11.19
C VAL A 139 14.82 13.65 -10.33
N ALA A 140 14.11 12.60 -9.91
CA ALA A 140 14.69 11.53 -9.11
C ALA A 140 15.89 10.88 -9.82
N HIS A 141 15.77 10.57 -11.12
CA HIS A 141 16.87 10.01 -11.92
C HIS A 141 18.07 10.96 -12.02
N ARG A 142 17.83 12.27 -12.19
CA ARG A 142 18.91 13.27 -12.25
C ARG A 142 19.63 13.42 -10.92
N THR A 143 18.90 13.40 -9.81
CA THR A 143 19.49 13.43 -8.46
C THR A 143 20.34 12.19 -8.18
N LEU A 144 19.83 10.99 -8.51
CA LEU A 144 20.61 9.75 -8.37
C LEU A 144 21.87 9.78 -9.25
N LYS A 145 21.75 10.28 -10.48
CA LYS A 145 22.90 10.42 -11.38
C LYS A 145 23.91 11.46 -10.89
N SER A 146 23.47 12.55 -10.24
CA SER A 146 24.40 13.53 -9.67
C SER A 146 25.19 12.96 -8.49
N GLU A 147 24.55 12.16 -7.64
CA GLU A 147 25.22 11.44 -6.54
C GLU A 147 26.27 10.43 -7.07
N LEU A 148 26.00 9.78 -8.19
CA LEU A 148 26.98 8.90 -8.84
C LEU A 148 28.11 9.67 -9.53
N ARG A 149 27.84 10.88 -10.06
CA ARG A 149 28.91 11.72 -10.63
C ARG A 149 29.80 12.33 -9.57
N SER A 150 29.30 12.60 -8.36
CA SER A 150 30.10 13.09 -7.23
C SER A 150 30.92 11.99 -6.57
N LYS A 151 30.44 10.74 -6.62
CA LYS A 151 31.21 9.55 -6.22
C LYS A 151 32.05 9.06 -7.40
N GLN A 152 33.25 9.61 -7.58
CA GLN A 152 34.26 8.98 -8.44
C GLN A 152 34.45 7.52 -7.99
N VAL A 153 33.96 6.56 -8.79
CA VAL A 153 34.09 5.12 -8.52
C VAL A 153 35.56 4.68 -8.60
N LEU A 154 36.40 5.49 -9.25
CA LEU A 154 37.85 5.39 -9.30
C LEU A 154 38.50 6.68 -8.78
N SER A 155 38.08 7.16 -7.62
CA SER A 155 38.58 8.42 -7.01
C SER A 155 40.02 8.35 -6.53
N SER A 156 40.63 7.17 -6.55
CA SER A 156 41.99 6.97 -6.09
C SER A 156 42.75 5.99 -7.00
N TRP A 157 44.07 6.18 -7.06
CA TRP A 157 44.97 5.29 -7.78
C TRP A 157 44.85 3.84 -7.31
N SER A 158 44.62 3.62 -6.01
CA SER A 158 44.39 2.28 -5.46
C SER A 158 43.06 1.68 -5.96
N SER A 159 41.99 2.45 -6.11
CA SER A 159 40.73 1.99 -6.71
C SER A 159 40.90 1.57 -8.17
N VAL A 160 41.73 2.30 -8.94
CA VAL A 160 42.08 1.93 -10.33
C VAL A 160 42.85 0.62 -10.36
N ILE A 161 43.87 0.47 -9.52
CA ILE A 161 44.67 -0.77 -9.44
C ILE A 161 43.80 -1.95 -9.02
N GLN A 162 42.94 -1.79 -8.01
CA GLN A 162 42.04 -2.86 -7.57
C GLN A 162 41.04 -3.27 -8.66
N TYR A 163 40.47 -2.30 -9.39
CA TYR A 163 39.61 -2.59 -10.53
C TYR A 163 40.38 -3.35 -11.62
N CYS A 164 41.58 -2.89 -12.00
CA CYS A 164 42.40 -3.56 -13.01
C CYS A 164 42.77 -4.99 -12.58
N HIS A 165 43.15 -5.20 -11.31
CA HIS A 165 43.39 -6.55 -10.80
C HIS A 165 42.13 -7.43 -10.86
N ALA A 166 40.99 -6.94 -10.36
CA ALA A 166 39.76 -7.72 -10.37
C ALA A 166 39.28 -8.06 -11.79
N ALA A 167 39.40 -7.12 -12.73
CA ALA A 167 38.90 -7.27 -14.09
C ALA A 167 39.88 -7.96 -15.05
N MET A 168 41.18 -7.97 -14.75
CA MET A 168 42.22 -8.39 -15.71
C MET A 168 43.20 -9.43 -15.17
N ALA A 169 43.24 -9.75 -13.87
CA ALA A 169 44.26 -10.65 -13.30
C ALA A 169 44.24 -12.08 -13.87
N HIS A 170 43.15 -12.50 -14.53
CA HIS A 170 43.00 -13.83 -15.11
C HIS A 170 42.70 -13.81 -16.60
N GLU A 171 42.79 -12.64 -17.25
CA GLU A 171 42.54 -12.54 -18.68
C GLU A 171 43.81 -12.86 -19.45
N THR A 172 43.71 -13.78 -20.42
CA THR A 172 44.86 -14.24 -21.22
C THR A 172 45.12 -13.35 -22.45
N ARG A 173 44.29 -12.32 -22.65
CA ARG A 173 44.34 -11.41 -23.80
C ARG A 173 44.46 -9.97 -23.32
N GLU A 174 45.33 -9.21 -23.97
CA GLU A 174 45.49 -7.78 -23.70
C GLU A 174 44.19 -7.02 -23.98
N GLN A 175 43.79 -6.15 -23.05
CA GLN A 175 42.62 -5.29 -23.19
C GLN A 175 43.01 -3.83 -23.02
N PHE A 176 42.66 -3.00 -24.01
CA PHE A 176 42.74 -1.56 -23.89
C PHE A 176 41.39 -1.01 -23.44
N ARG A 177 41.34 -0.36 -22.28
CA ARG A 177 40.12 0.23 -21.71
C ARG A 177 40.39 1.68 -21.35
N ILE A 178 39.47 2.57 -21.74
CA ILE A 178 39.50 3.99 -21.34
C ILE A 178 38.61 4.15 -20.11
N LEU A 179 39.22 4.59 -19.01
CA LEU A 179 38.53 4.91 -17.75
C LEU A 179 38.52 6.44 -17.62
N SER A 180 37.33 7.03 -17.50
CA SER A 180 37.12 8.49 -17.42
C SER A 180 36.47 8.90 -16.10
#